data_AF-A0A259D0G4-F1
#
_entry.id   AF-A0A259D0G4-F1
#
_cell.length_a   1.000
_cell.length_b   1.000
_cell.length_c   1.000
_cell.angle_alpha   90.00
_cell.angle_beta   90.00
_cell.angle_gamma   90.00
#
_symmetry.space_group_name_H-M   'P 1'
#
loop_
_entity.id
_entity.type
_entity.pdbx_description
1 polymer ?
#
loop_
_entity_poly.entity_id
_entity_poly.type
_entity_poly.pdbx_seq_one_letter_code
_entity_poly.pdbx_strand_id
1 'polypeptide(L)'
;MSLRLSIPERLTRARGDLRMGVPVMLTGAEGAALVVAVEGLAPARLAEVRALGQPVLAITARRAETLKARAYDGDLARIVLPDGVDLAWLRGIADPADDLRLPMKGP
;
A
#
# COMPACT_ATOMS: atom_id res chain seq x y z
N MET A 1 14.55 28.70 -17.78
CA MET A 1 14.70 27.27 -17.45
C MET A 1 14.23 27.05 -16.03
N SER A 2 13.27 26.15 -15.82
CA SER A 2 12.74 25.83 -14.49
C SER A 2 13.48 24.61 -13.93
N LEU A 3 13.99 24.70 -12.69
CA LEU A 3 14.60 23.56 -11.97
C LEU A 3 13.55 22.58 -11.41
N ARG A 4 12.26 22.76 -11.75
CA ARG A 4 11.20 21.82 -11.36
C ARG A 4 11.22 20.60 -12.27
N LEU A 5 11.04 19.43 -11.66
CA LEU A 5 10.81 18.19 -12.37
C LEU A 5 9.52 18.28 -13.20
N SER A 6 9.61 17.81 -14.44
CA SER A 6 8.46 17.50 -15.29
C SER A 6 7.62 16.38 -14.69
N ILE A 7 6.38 16.22 -15.18
CA ILE A 7 5.49 15.14 -14.74
C ILE A 7 6.12 13.75 -14.98
N PRO A 8 6.71 13.43 -16.16
CA PRO A 8 7.36 12.15 -16.38
C PRO A 8 8.53 11.87 -15.43
N GLU A 9 9.34 12.88 -15.10
CA GLU A 9 10.46 12.74 -14.15
C GLU A 9 9.95 12.46 -12.73
N ARG A 10 8.91 13.17 -12.28
CA ARG A 10 8.27 12.91 -10.99
C ARG A 10 7.70 11.49 -10.91
N LEU A 11 7.01 11.05 -11.97
CA LEU A 11 6.42 9.71 -12.03
C LEU A 11 7.50 8.63 -12.00
N THR A 12 8.59 8.84 -12.74
CA THR A 12 9.72 7.90 -12.82
C THR A 12 10.41 7.77 -11.47
N ARG A 13 10.67 8.89 -10.78
CA ARG A 13 11.23 8.89 -9.42
C ARG A 13 10.31 8.21 -8.43
N ALA A 14 9.03 8.56 -8.39
CA ALA A 14 8.07 7.94 -7.48
C ALA A 14 7.98 6.41 -7.65
N ARG A 15 8.00 5.92 -8.90
CA ARG A 15 8.03 4.49 -9.21
C ARG A 15 9.34 3.81 -8.78
N GLY A 16 10.47 4.50 -8.90
CA GLY A 16 11.76 4.00 -8.42
C GLY A 16 11.78 3.91 -6.90
N ASP A 17 11.36 4.98 -6.24
CA ASP A 17 11.29 5.09 -4.78
C ASP A 17 10.42 3.97 -4.19
N LEU A 18 9.21 3.78 -4.72
CA LEU A 18 8.31 2.72 -4.26
C LEU A 18 8.92 1.31 -4.39
N ARG A 19 9.63 1.02 -5.49
CA ARG A 19 10.33 -0.27 -5.67
C ARG A 19 11.47 -0.48 -4.69
N MET A 20 12.10 0.60 -4.24
CA MET A 20 13.15 0.58 -3.21
C MET A 20 12.58 0.62 -1.78
N GLY A 21 11.24 0.56 -1.61
CA GLY A 21 10.60 0.67 -0.31
C GLY A 21 10.70 2.07 0.31
N VAL A 22 10.98 3.10 -0.50
CA VAL A 22 11.02 4.50 -0.09
C VAL A 22 9.60 5.08 -0.15
N PRO A 23 9.11 5.74 0.92
CA PRO A 23 7.80 6.36 0.90
C PRO A 23 7.71 7.53 -0.10
N VAL A 24 6.56 7.68 -0.74
CA VAL A 24 6.25 8.83 -1.60
C VAL A 24 5.05 9.59 -1.05
N MET A 25 5.04 10.90 -1.21
CA MET A 25 3.90 11.73 -0.84
C MET A 25 3.00 11.95 -2.06
N LEU A 26 1.73 11.59 -1.92
CA LEU A 26 0.68 11.98 -2.86
C LEU A 26 -0.06 13.20 -2.29
N THR A 27 -0.36 14.17 -3.14
CA THR A 27 -1.09 15.40 -2.76
C THR A 27 -2.20 15.63 -3.77
N GLY A 28 -3.37 16.05 -3.28
CA GLY A 28 -4.57 16.32 -4.07
C GLY A 28 -5.45 17.34 -3.38
N ALA A 29 -6.60 17.65 -3.97
CA ALA A 29 -7.54 18.66 -3.43
C ALA A 29 -8.03 18.31 -2.01
N GLU A 30 -8.18 17.01 -1.71
CA GLU A 30 -8.66 16.53 -0.40
C GLU A 30 -7.55 16.32 0.63
N GLY A 31 -6.29 16.58 0.29
CA GLY A 31 -5.17 16.54 1.23
C GLY A 31 -3.96 15.77 0.70
N ALA A 32 -3.24 15.14 1.62
CA ALA A 32 -2.00 14.45 1.35
C ALA A 32 -1.96 13.07 2.01
N ALA A 33 -1.25 12.13 1.37
CA ALA A 33 -1.05 10.79 1.88
C ALA A 33 0.41 10.37 1.69
N LEU A 34 1.02 9.82 2.74
CA LEU A 34 2.29 9.13 2.65
C LEU A 34 2.03 7.68 2.24
N VAL A 35 2.63 7.25 1.13
CA VAL A 35 2.37 5.95 0.52
C VAL A 35 3.65 5.13 0.44
N VAL A 36 3.54 3.85 0.79
CA VAL A 36 4.59 2.85 0.65
C VAL A 36 4.05 1.64 -0.12
N ALA A 37 4.91 0.95 -0.86
CA ALA A 37 4.55 -0.30 -1.52
C ALA A 37 4.87 -1.49 -0.60
N VAL A 38 3.88 -2.34 -0.36
CA VAL A 38 4.02 -3.53 0.52
C VAL A 38 5.11 -4.48 0.03
N GLU A 39 5.27 -4.63 -1.28
CA GLU A 39 6.28 -5.50 -1.91
C GLU A 39 7.72 -5.15 -1.47
N GLY A 40 8.04 -3.86 -1.37
CA GLY A 40 9.36 -3.35 -0.98
C GLY A 40 9.47 -2.93 0.49
N LEU A 41 8.41 -3.10 1.30
CA LEU A 41 8.38 -2.58 2.66
C LEU A 41 9.20 -3.45 3.62
N ALA A 42 10.03 -2.80 4.44
CA ALA A 42 10.84 -3.44 5.48
C ALA A 42 10.21 -3.27 6.89
N PRO A 43 10.45 -4.19 7.85
CA PRO A 43 9.81 -4.17 9.17
C PRO A 43 10.02 -2.85 9.94
N ALA A 44 11.25 -2.33 9.92
CA ALA A 44 11.58 -1.06 10.56
C ALA A 44 10.74 0.10 9.99
N ARG A 45 10.51 0.12 8.67
CA ARG A 45 9.73 1.16 8.02
C ARG A 45 8.23 1.02 8.26
N LEU A 46 7.72 -0.22 8.39
CA LEU A 46 6.35 -0.42 8.84
C LEU A 46 6.13 0.16 10.25
N ALA A 47 7.10 -0.02 11.15
CA ALA A 47 7.04 0.57 12.49
C ALA A 47 7.04 2.11 12.44
N GLU A 48 7.90 2.71 11.61
CA GLU A 48 7.91 4.17 11.37
C GLU A 48 6.55 4.67 10.85
N VAL A 49 5.96 3.98 9.87
CA VAL A 49 4.65 4.35 9.32
C VAL A 49 3.55 4.26 10.39
N ARG A 50 3.56 3.23 11.25
CA ARG A 50 2.63 3.10 12.37
C ARG A 50 2.81 4.18 13.44
N ALA A 51 4.04 4.69 13.61
CA ALA A 51 4.30 5.79 14.54
C ALA A 51 3.71 7.14 14.06
N LEU A 52 3.44 7.28 12.76
CA LEU A 52 2.83 8.49 12.18
C LEU A 52 1.30 8.52 12.30
N GLY A 53 0.64 7.39 12.59
CA GLY A 53 -0.80 7.30 12.71
C GLY A 53 -1.34 5.90 12.42
N GLN A 54 -2.61 5.82 12.00
CA GLN A 54 -3.26 4.55 11.66
C GLN A 54 -3.16 4.30 10.14
N PRO A 55 -2.20 3.50 9.66
CA PRO A 55 -2.13 3.14 8.26
C PRO A 55 -3.33 2.30 7.83
N VAL A 56 -3.69 2.43 6.55
CA VAL A 56 -4.64 1.57 5.85
C VAL A 56 -3.94 0.86 4.70
N LEU A 57 -4.29 -0.40 4.46
CA LEU A 57 -3.86 -1.15 3.30
C LEU A 57 -4.85 -0.92 2.17
N ALA A 58 -4.40 -0.32 1.08
CA ALA A 58 -5.18 -0.18 -0.14
C ALA A 58 -4.91 -1.39 -1.06
N ILE A 59 -5.98 -2.08 -1.46
CA ILE A 59 -5.94 -3.16 -2.46
C ILE A 59 -6.93 -2.86 -3.58
N THR A 60 -6.66 -3.41 -4.77
CA THR A 60 -7.58 -3.29 -5.92
C THR A 60 -8.90 -4.02 -5.66
N ALA A 61 -9.99 -3.60 -6.30
CA ALA A 61 -11.29 -4.26 -6.22
C ALA A 61 -11.19 -5.76 -6.55
N ARG A 62 -10.49 -6.12 -7.63
CA ARG A 62 -10.23 -7.52 -8.02
C ARG A 62 -9.60 -8.34 -6.88
N ARG A 63 -8.67 -7.74 -6.14
CA ARG A 63 -8.03 -8.40 -5.00
C ARG A 63 -9.00 -8.54 -3.83
N ALA A 64 -9.75 -7.49 -3.54
CA ALA A 64 -10.75 -7.49 -2.48
C ALA A 64 -11.84 -8.56 -2.70
N GLU A 65 -12.34 -8.69 -3.93
CA GLU A 65 -13.31 -9.72 -4.33
C GLU A 65 -12.78 -11.13 -4.03
N THR A 66 -11.51 -11.40 -4.38
CA THR A 66 -10.86 -12.70 -4.12
C THR A 66 -10.81 -13.02 -2.63
N LEU A 67 -10.54 -12.01 -1.80
CA LEU A 67 -10.44 -12.14 -0.35
C LEU A 67 -11.80 -12.04 0.37
N LYS A 68 -12.91 -11.91 -0.37
CA LYS A 68 -14.24 -11.61 0.17
C LYS A 68 -14.27 -10.39 1.09
N ALA A 69 -13.34 -9.46 0.89
CA ALA A 69 -13.30 -8.17 1.58
C ALA A 69 -14.24 -7.20 0.85
N ARG A 70 -15.04 -6.43 1.60
CA ARG A 70 -15.94 -5.42 1.00
C ARG A 70 -15.11 -4.26 0.42
N ALA A 71 -15.26 -3.98 -0.87
CA ALA A 71 -14.75 -2.76 -1.48
C ALA A 71 -15.72 -1.60 -1.18
N TYR A 72 -15.20 -0.51 -0.62
CA TYR A 72 -16.00 0.65 -0.23
C TYR A 72 -15.98 1.77 -1.28
N ASP A 73 -14.94 1.83 -2.13
CA ASP A 73 -14.69 2.97 -3.03
C ASP A 73 -14.85 2.61 -4.53
N GLY A 74 -15.53 1.51 -4.85
CA GLY A 74 -15.87 1.10 -6.23
C GLY A 74 -14.75 0.44 -7.04
N ASP A 75 -13.50 0.91 -6.93
CA ASP A 75 -12.34 0.33 -7.63
C ASP A 75 -11.19 -0.13 -6.68
N LEU A 76 -11.26 0.27 -5.42
CA LEU A 76 -10.31 -0.04 -4.37
C LEU A 76 -11.02 -0.42 -3.07
N ALA A 77 -10.39 -1.28 -2.28
CA ALA A 77 -10.76 -1.53 -0.89
C ALA A 77 -9.65 -1.03 0.04
N ARG A 78 -10.05 -0.39 1.13
CA ARG A 78 -9.17 0.05 2.20
C ARG A 78 -9.42 -0.81 3.42
N ILE A 79 -8.37 -1.46 3.91
CA ILE A 79 -8.41 -2.31 5.09
C ILE A 79 -7.62 -1.61 6.19
N VAL A 80 -8.27 -1.31 7.31
CA VAL A 80 -7.58 -0.83 8.51
C VAL A 80 -6.64 -1.94 8.98
N LEU A 81 -5.37 -1.59 9.23
CA LEU A 81 -4.41 -2.57 9.74
C LEU A 81 -4.80 -2.95 11.18
N PRO A 82 -5.08 -4.23 11.47
CA PRO A 82 -5.27 -4.67 12.85
C PRO A 82 -3.99 -4.45 13.66
N ASP A 83 -4.14 -4.35 14.97
CA ASP A 83 -3.01 -4.18 15.86
C ASP A 83 -2.10 -5.43 15.81
N GLY A 84 -0.79 -5.19 15.75
CA GLY A 84 0.20 -6.26 15.75
C GLY A 84 0.38 -7.06 14.45
N VAL A 85 -0.37 -6.79 13.38
CA VAL A 85 -0.13 -7.49 12.10
C VAL A 85 1.23 -7.11 11.52
N ASP A 86 1.95 -8.13 11.03
CA ASP A 86 3.29 -8.02 10.50
C ASP A 86 3.30 -7.88 8.96
N LEU A 87 4.50 -7.81 8.39
CA LEU A 87 4.66 -7.73 6.94
C LEU A 87 4.21 -9.00 6.21
N ALA A 88 4.27 -10.16 6.85
CA ALA A 88 3.83 -11.40 6.24
C ALA A 88 2.31 -11.38 6.03
N TRP A 89 1.55 -10.86 7.01
CA TRP A 89 0.12 -10.64 6.87
C TRP A 89 -0.21 -9.66 5.75
N LEU A 90 0.49 -8.51 5.70
CA LEU A 90 0.30 -7.49 4.65
C LEU A 90 0.56 -8.06 3.26
N ARG A 91 1.67 -8.80 3.09
CA ARG A 91 2.00 -9.48 1.83
C ARG A 91 1.00 -10.57 1.50
N GLY A 92 0.53 -11.31 2.49
CA GLY A 92 -0.52 -12.31 2.31
C GLY A 92 -1.80 -11.72 1.73
N ILE A 93 -2.17 -10.50 2.14
CA ILE A 93 -3.33 -9.80 1.58
C ILE A 93 -3.01 -9.15 0.23
N ALA A 94 -1.81 -8.62 0.01
CA ALA A 94 -1.48 -7.93 -1.23
C ALA A 94 -1.17 -8.89 -2.39
N ASP A 95 -0.49 -10.00 -2.14
CA ASP A 95 0.06 -10.91 -3.15
C ASP A 95 -0.87 -12.12 -3.40
N PRO A 96 -1.42 -12.26 -4.62
CA PRO A 96 -2.25 -13.40 -4.99
C PRO A 96 -1.47 -14.73 -5.13
N ALA A 97 -0.14 -14.70 -5.26
CA ALA A 97 0.65 -15.90 -5.51
C ALA A 97 0.56 -16.95 -4.39
N ASP A 98 0.30 -16.51 -3.16
CA ASP A 98 0.23 -17.36 -1.97
C ASP A 98 -1.20 -17.76 -1.57
N ASP A 99 -2.22 -17.38 -2.34
CA ASP A 99 -3.61 -17.69 -2.00
C ASP A 99 -3.91 -19.18 -1.96
N LEU A 100 -3.25 -19.95 -2.84
CA LEU A 100 -3.41 -21.41 -2.88
C LEU A 100 -2.61 -22.12 -1.78
N ARG A 101 -1.63 -21.44 -1.16
CA ARG A 101 -0.78 -22.01 -0.10
C ARG A 101 -1.32 -21.73 1.31
N LEU A 102 -2.15 -20.70 1.46
CA LEU A 102 -2.71 -20.26 2.73
C LEU A 102 -4.24 -20.20 2.60
N PRO A 103 -4.96 -21.32 2.86
CA PRO A 103 -6.35 -21.51 2.43
C PRO A 103 -7.39 -20.67 3.18
N MET A 104 -7.01 -19.93 4.23
CA MET A 104 -7.94 -19.17 5.07
C MET A 104 -7.47 -17.72 5.21
N LYS A 105 -7.65 -16.92 4.14
CA LYS A 105 -7.49 -15.45 4.17
C LYS A 105 -8.86 -14.79 4.01
N GLY A 106 -9.67 -14.86 5.06
CA GLY A 106 -10.94 -14.15 5.19
C GLY A 106 -11.05 -13.54 6.60
N PRO A 107 -11.92 -12.54 6.81
CA PRO A 107 -12.13 -11.94 8.12
C PRO A 107 -12.62 -12.93 9.17
#